data_AF-A0A8H6T4E8-F1
#
_entry.id   AF-A0A8H6T4E8-F1
#
_cell.length_a   1.000
_cell.length_b   1.000
_cell.length_c   1.000
_cell.angle_alpha   90.00
_cell.angle_beta   90.00
_cell.angle_gamma   90.00
#
_symmetry.space_group_name_H-M   'P 1'
#
loop_
_entity.id
_entity.type
_entity.pdbx_description
1 polymer ?
#
loop_
_entity_poly.entity_id
_entity_poly.type
_entity_poly.pdbx_seq_one_letter_code
_entity_poly.pdbx_strand_id
1 'polypeptide(L)'
;MSALSLSRRALLRPTGIRAYSDAAVEQARAKWLAEQHAIEHHALQTTDFWRKMSYYVCIPALAIFGTYVYNVEIEHKAHNAHLMAENDGKLPQPPRYDYLNRRTKLAFPWGRNSLFWNEKVHRP
;
A
#
# COMPACT_ATOMS: atom_id res chain seq x y z
N MET A 1 6.74 -49.94 -74.21
CA MET A 1 6.13 -48.59 -74.18
C MET A 1 4.79 -48.68 -73.49
N SER A 2 4.71 -48.26 -72.23
CA SER A 2 3.43 -47.86 -71.62
C SER A 2 3.75 -47.01 -70.39
N ALA A 3 3.45 -45.72 -70.45
CA ALA A 3 3.82 -44.73 -69.46
C ALA A 3 2.79 -44.73 -68.31
N LEU A 4 3.27 -44.86 -67.07
CA LEU A 4 2.47 -44.71 -65.86
C LEU A 4 2.08 -43.24 -65.67
N SER A 5 0.78 -42.96 -65.77
CA SER A 5 0.16 -41.67 -65.45
C SER A 5 0.02 -41.52 -63.93
N LEU A 6 0.82 -40.64 -63.32
CA LEU A 6 0.67 -40.22 -61.93
C LEU A 6 -0.38 -39.11 -61.83
N SER A 7 -1.59 -39.47 -61.44
CA SER A 7 -2.64 -38.49 -61.11
C SER A 7 -2.34 -37.83 -59.76
N ARG A 8 -1.80 -36.61 -59.78
CA ARG A 8 -1.68 -35.75 -58.59
C ARG A 8 -3.03 -35.11 -58.29
N ARG A 9 -3.83 -35.71 -57.39
CA ARG A 9 -4.96 -35.01 -56.77
C ARG A 9 -4.44 -33.96 -55.81
N ALA A 10 -4.51 -32.68 -56.21
CA ALA A 10 -4.30 -31.57 -55.30
C ALA A 10 -5.44 -31.53 -54.28
N LEU A 11 -5.13 -31.77 -52.99
CA LEU A 11 -6.04 -31.50 -51.89
C LEU A 11 -6.17 -29.98 -51.75
N LEU A 12 -7.24 -29.40 -52.31
CA LEU A 12 -7.63 -28.03 -52.00
C LEU A 12 -8.06 -27.99 -50.54
N ARG A 13 -7.17 -27.50 -49.66
CA ARG A 13 -7.52 -27.20 -48.27
C ARG A 13 -8.42 -25.95 -48.29
N PRO A 14 -9.69 -26.02 -47.86
CA PRO A 14 -10.53 -24.83 -47.85
C PRO A 14 -9.95 -23.84 -46.84
N THR A 15 -9.39 -22.74 -47.33
CA THR A 15 -9.11 -21.56 -46.51
C THR A 15 -10.44 -20.84 -46.32
N GLY A 16 -11.31 -21.41 -45.48
CA GLY A 16 -12.52 -20.73 -45.04
C GLY A 16 -12.11 -19.55 -44.16
N ILE A 17 -12.41 -18.33 -44.56
CA ILE A 17 -12.39 -17.17 -43.67
C ILE A 17 -13.40 -17.50 -42.56
N ARG A 18 -12.96 -17.56 -41.30
CA ARG A 18 -13.87 -17.66 -40.14
C ARG A 18 -14.69 -16.38 -40.09
N ALA A 19 -15.87 -16.39 -40.71
CA ALA A 19 -16.87 -15.38 -40.49
C ALA A 19 -17.45 -15.62 -39.09
N TYR A 20 -17.16 -14.73 -38.15
CA TYR A 20 -17.88 -14.70 -36.87
C TYR A 20 -19.29 -14.21 -37.17
N SER A 21 -20.33 -14.89 -36.67
CA SER A 21 -21.69 -14.41 -36.82
C SER A 21 -21.85 -13.10 -36.04
N ASP A 22 -22.29 -12.03 -36.69
CA ASP A 22 -22.54 -10.74 -36.04
C ASP A 22 -23.48 -10.87 -34.83
N ALA A 23 -24.42 -11.83 -34.87
CA ALA A 23 -25.30 -12.15 -33.74
C ALA A 23 -24.56 -12.62 -32.47
N ALA A 24 -23.48 -13.39 -32.61
CA ALA A 24 -22.67 -13.84 -31.47
C ALA A 24 -21.83 -12.68 -30.88
N VAL A 25 -21.33 -11.80 -31.75
CA VAL A 25 -20.60 -10.59 -31.33
C VAL A 25 -21.54 -9.63 -30.60
N GLU A 26 -22.74 -9.41 -31.12
CA GLU A 26 -23.73 -8.54 -30.50
C GLU A 26 -24.23 -9.11 -29.15
N GLN A 27 -24.45 -10.42 -29.07
CA GLN A 27 -24.80 -11.06 -27.79
C GLN A 27 -23.66 -10.94 -26.76
N ALA A 28 -22.41 -11.11 -27.17
CA ALA A 28 -21.25 -10.93 -26.29
C ALA A 28 -21.12 -9.46 -25.83
N ARG A 29 -21.36 -8.51 -26.74
CA ARG A 29 -21.38 -7.08 -26.44
C ARG A 29 -22.48 -6.71 -25.44
N ALA A 30 -23.70 -7.21 -25.65
CA ALA A 30 -24.82 -6.97 -24.75
C ALA A 30 -24.56 -7.52 -23.34
N LYS A 31 -23.96 -8.71 -23.24
CA LYS A 31 -23.53 -9.29 -21.94
C LYS A 31 -22.47 -8.44 -21.27
N TRP A 32 -21.44 -8.03 -22.01
CA TRP A 32 -20.38 -7.18 -21.47
C TRP A 32 -20.92 -5.84 -20.97
N LEU A 33 -21.82 -5.19 -21.73
CA LEU A 33 -22.46 -3.95 -21.30
C LEU A 33 -23.31 -4.15 -20.03
N ALA A 34 -24.04 -5.26 -19.93
CA ALA A 34 -24.81 -5.59 -18.73
C ALA A 34 -23.90 -5.80 -17.51
N GLU A 35 -22.75 -6.46 -17.69
CA GLU A 35 -21.74 -6.62 -16.63
C GLU A 35 -21.13 -5.27 -16.21
N GLN A 36 -20.83 -4.38 -17.16
CA GLN A 36 -20.33 -3.04 -16.83
C GLN A 36 -21.33 -2.26 -15.99
N HIS A 37 -22.61 -2.25 -16.37
CA HIS A 37 -23.65 -1.59 -15.57
C HIS A 37 -23.82 -2.21 -14.17
N ALA A 38 -23.69 -3.52 -14.05
CA ALA A 38 -23.73 -4.20 -12.76
C ALA A 38 -22.55 -3.78 -11.86
N ILE A 39 -21.35 -3.68 -12.44
CA ILE A 39 -20.14 -3.21 -11.74
C ILE A 39 -20.30 -1.76 -11.30
N GLU A 40 -20.76 -0.88 -12.19
CA GLU A 40 -21.02 0.53 -11.88
C GLU A 40 -22.00 0.67 -10.72
N HIS A 41 -23.12 -0.04 -10.77
CA HIS A 41 -24.11 -0.02 -9.70
C HIS A 41 -23.55 -0.51 -8.37
N HIS A 42 -22.79 -1.61 -8.37
CA HIS A 42 -22.14 -2.12 -7.17
C HIS A 42 -21.04 -1.17 -6.64
N ALA A 43 -20.30 -0.51 -7.52
CA ALA A 43 -19.31 0.50 -7.16
C ALA A 43 -19.96 1.71 -6.46
N LEU A 44 -21.12 2.17 -6.94
CA LEU A 44 -21.88 3.24 -6.28
C LEU A 44 -22.32 2.84 -4.87
N GLN A 45 -22.84 1.62 -4.71
CA GLN A 45 -23.28 1.13 -3.40
C GLN A 45 -22.11 0.96 -2.41
N THR A 46 -21.00 0.39 -2.87
CA THR A 46 -19.82 0.18 -2.03
C THR A 46 -19.12 1.48 -1.65
N THR A 47 -19.01 2.43 -2.56
CA THR A 47 -18.42 3.76 -2.26
C THR A 47 -19.25 4.51 -1.22
N ASP A 48 -20.58 4.46 -1.34
CA ASP A 48 -21.48 5.04 -0.34
C ASP A 48 -21.37 4.37 1.03
N PHE A 49 -21.22 3.04 1.06
CA PHE A 49 -20.97 2.30 2.29
C PHE A 49 -19.65 2.71 2.96
N TRP A 50 -18.55 2.75 2.22
CA TRP A 50 -17.23 3.14 2.74
C TRP A 50 -17.20 4.59 3.21
N ARG A 51 -17.90 5.49 2.52
CA ARG A 51 -18.06 6.88 2.96
C ARG A 51 -18.74 6.96 4.33
N LYS A 52 -19.83 6.21 4.53
CA LYS A 52 -20.53 6.13 5.83
C LYS A 52 -19.65 5.52 6.91
N MET A 53 -18.95 4.42 6.61
CA MET A 53 -18.03 3.78 7.56
C MET A 53 -16.94 4.76 8.04
N SER A 54 -16.31 5.49 7.11
CA SER A 54 -15.30 6.49 7.44
C SER A 54 -15.84 7.59 8.36
N TYR A 55 -17.03 8.10 8.09
CA TYR A 55 -17.62 9.18 8.91
C TYR A 55 -18.15 8.69 10.27
N TYR A 56 -18.82 7.53 10.31
CA TYR A 56 -19.51 7.07 11.52
C TYR A 56 -18.65 6.19 12.42
N VAL A 57 -17.56 5.62 11.91
CA VAL A 57 -16.69 4.74 12.69
C VAL A 57 -15.29 5.33 12.80
N CYS A 58 -14.64 5.63 11.68
CA CYS A 58 -13.24 6.06 11.72
C CYS A 58 -13.05 7.42 12.41
N ILE A 59 -13.91 8.41 12.13
CA ILE A 59 -13.80 9.74 12.77
C ILE A 59 -14.03 9.66 14.29
N PRO A 60 -15.10 9.02 14.80
CA PRO A 60 -15.26 8.86 16.25
C PRO A 60 -14.13 8.07 16.90
N ALA A 61 -13.65 7.01 16.25
CA ALA A 61 -12.50 6.26 16.75
C ALA A 61 -11.25 7.15 16.86
N LEU A 62 -10.94 7.94 15.82
CA LEU A 62 -9.82 8.87 15.83
C LEU A 62 -9.96 9.94 16.92
N ALA A 63 -11.17 10.43 17.20
CA ALA A 63 -11.38 11.37 18.29
C ALA A 63 -11.04 10.74 19.65
N ILE A 64 -11.55 9.54 19.92
CA ILE A 64 -11.30 8.81 21.17
C ILE A 64 -9.80 8.52 21.36
N PHE A 65 -9.16 7.92 20.34
CA PHE A 65 -7.74 7.60 20.41
C PHE A 65 -6.87 8.86 20.44
N GLY A 66 -7.27 9.92 19.74
CA GLY A 66 -6.59 11.21 19.77
C GLY A 66 -6.58 11.82 21.17
N THR A 67 -7.72 11.81 21.87
CA THR A 67 -7.79 12.28 23.26
C THR A 67 -6.97 11.39 24.21
N TYR A 68 -7.01 10.08 24.04
CA TYR A 68 -6.21 9.16 24.86
C TYR A 68 -4.71 9.41 24.70
N VAL A 69 -4.22 9.48 23.46
CA VAL A 69 -2.79 9.73 23.18
C VAL A 69 -2.38 11.11 23.67
N TYR A 70 -3.25 12.12 23.56
CA TYR A 70 -2.99 13.45 24.09
C TYR A 70 -2.73 13.43 25.61
N ASN A 71 -3.53 12.70 26.38
CA ASN A 71 -3.34 12.58 27.82
C ASN A 71 -2.02 11.88 28.17
N VAL A 72 -1.72 10.77 27.50
CA VAL A 72 -0.45 10.05 27.68
C VAL A 72 0.76 10.93 27.34
N GLU A 73 0.64 11.76 26.30
CA GLU A 73 1.71 12.69 25.92
C GLU A 73 1.90 13.83 26.94
N ILE A 74 0.83 14.28 27.61
CA ILE A 74 0.95 15.22 28.73
C ILE A 74 1.71 14.57 29.90
N GLU A 75 1.38 13.31 30.23
CA GLU A 75 2.08 12.56 31.28
C GLU A 75 3.56 12.39 30.95
N HIS A 76 3.90 12.05 29.70
CA HIS A 76 5.30 11.97 29.24
C HIS A 76 6.03 13.32 29.37
N LYS A 77 5.38 14.43 29.00
CA LYS A 77 5.96 15.78 29.15
C LYS A 77 6.22 16.12 30.61
N ALA A 78 5.28 15.81 31.50
CA ALA A 78 5.45 16.02 32.94
C ALA A 78 6.59 15.16 33.49
N HIS A 79 6.63 13.87 33.14
CA HIS A 79 7.71 12.97 33.55
C HIS A 79 9.08 13.46 33.09
N ASN A 80 9.21 13.85 31.82
CA ASN A 80 10.46 14.41 31.30
C ASN A 80 10.85 15.71 32.00
N ALA A 81 9.89 16.57 32.34
CA ALA A 81 10.17 17.80 33.09
C ALA A 81 10.67 17.50 34.52
N HIS A 82 10.11 16.51 35.20
CA HIS A 82 10.59 16.05 36.50
C HIS A 82 12.02 15.49 36.41
N LEU A 83 12.28 14.59 35.45
CA LEU A 83 13.62 14.05 35.25
C LEU A 83 14.65 15.15 34.94
N MET A 84 14.29 16.14 34.13
CA MET A 84 15.17 17.27 33.85
C MET A 84 15.43 18.12 35.10
N ALA A 85 14.41 18.36 35.93
CA ALA A 85 14.56 19.13 37.17
C ALA A 85 15.50 18.44 38.17
N GLU A 86 15.46 17.10 38.25
CA GLU A 86 16.34 16.30 39.12
C GLU A 86 17.78 16.21 38.60
N ASN A 87 18.02 16.45 37.31
CA ASN A 87 19.30 16.23 36.63
C ASN A 87 19.87 17.52 36.00
N ASP A 88 19.91 18.62 36.76
CA ASP A 88 20.50 19.92 36.38
C ASP A 88 19.97 20.48 35.04
N GLY A 89 18.68 20.27 34.76
CA GLY A 89 18.02 20.73 33.53
C GLY A 89 18.29 19.86 32.30
N LYS A 90 18.83 18.65 32.46
CA LYS A 90 19.15 17.72 31.35
C LYS A 90 18.51 16.35 31.60
N LEU A 91 18.08 15.65 30.55
CA LEU A 91 17.55 14.28 30.71
C LEU A 91 18.65 13.33 31.20
N PRO A 92 18.35 12.39 32.12
CA PRO A 92 19.33 11.45 32.64
C PRO A 92 19.89 10.59 31.50
N GLN A 93 21.21 10.40 31.49
CA GLN A 93 21.83 9.52 30.51
C GLN A 93 21.64 8.06 30.97
N PRO A 94 21.17 7.16 30.09
CA PRO A 94 21.21 5.74 30.40
C PRO A 94 22.67 5.32 30.61
N PRO A 95 22.95 4.32 31.48
CA PRO A 95 24.29 3.79 31.63
C PRO A 95 24.89 3.41 30.27
N ARG A 96 26.16 3.74 30.05
CA ARG A 96 26.82 3.51 28.76
C ARG A 96 27.12 2.04 28.56
N TYR A 97 26.15 1.30 28.04
CA TYR A 97 26.34 -0.09 27.64
C TYR A 97 27.03 -0.18 26.27
N ASP A 98 27.87 -1.20 26.06
CA ASP A 98 28.66 -1.37 24.83
C ASP A 98 27.81 -1.55 23.55
N TYR A 99 26.55 -1.96 23.72
CA TYR A 99 25.60 -2.10 22.62
C TYR A 99 24.85 -0.80 22.29
N LEU A 100 24.86 0.20 23.17
CA LEU A 100 24.25 1.51 22.92
C LEU A 100 25.20 2.41 22.12
N ASN A 101 24.65 3.22 21.20
CA ASN A 101 25.41 4.16 20.37
C ASN A 101 26.62 3.55 19.63
N ARG A 102 26.60 2.23 19.36
CA ARG A 102 27.71 1.55 18.69
C ARG A 102 27.93 2.10 17.28
N ARG A 103 29.18 2.42 16.95
CA ARG A 103 29.60 2.85 15.62
C ARG A 103 30.69 1.94 15.05
N THR A 104 30.39 1.25 13.96
CA THR A 104 31.34 0.38 13.24
C THR A 104 32.14 1.14 12.19
N LYS A 105 31.54 2.18 11.59
CA LYS A 105 32.19 3.16 10.72
C LYS A 105 32.12 4.54 11.37
N LEU A 106 33.15 5.36 11.19
CA LEU A 106 33.28 6.65 11.89
C LEU A 106 32.11 7.63 11.62
N ALA A 107 31.54 7.65 10.41
CA ALA A 107 30.46 8.56 10.05
C ALA A 107 29.38 7.89 9.19
N PHE A 108 28.16 8.43 9.25
CA PHE A 108 27.11 8.08 8.30
C PHE A 108 27.39 8.79 6.96
N PRO A 109 26.87 8.28 5.84
CA PRO A 109 27.06 8.89 4.51
C PRO A 109 26.58 10.35 4.38
N TRP A 110 25.72 10.83 5.27
CA TRP A 110 25.15 12.18 5.27
C TRP A 110 25.68 13.08 6.40
N GLY A 111 26.52 12.56 7.30
CA GLY A 111 27.04 13.34 8.42
C GLY A 111 27.33 12.51 9.67
N ARG A 112 27.51 13.20 10.80
CA ARG A 112 27.94 12.57 12.05
C ARG A 112 26.80 11.88 12.81
N ASN A 113 25.59 12.40 12.78
CA ASN A 113 24.48 11.90 13.60
C ASN A 113 23.43 11.13 12.78
N SER A 114 22.56 10.38 13.47
CA SER A 114 21.43 9.70 12.84
C SER A 114 20.45 10.71 12.24
N LEU A 115 19.59 10.27 11.31
CA LEU A 115 18.64 11.16 10.61
C LEU A 115 17.69 11.90 11.56
N PHE A 116 17.21 11.23 12.61
CA PHE A 116 16.33 11.81 13.65
C PHE A 116 17.09 12.04 14.96
N TRP A 117 18.30 12.60 14.88
CA TRP A 117 19.07 12.95 16.08
C TRP A 117 18.51 14.21 16.75
N ASN A 118 18.18 14.11 18.04
CA ASN A 118 17.75 15.24 18.85
C ASN A 118 18.75 15.49 19.97
N GLU A 119 19.47 16.62 19.96
CA GLU A 119 20.51 16.94 20.95
C GLU A 119 19.98 17.04 22.39
N LYS A 120 18.67 17.26 22.57
CA LYS A 120 18.04 17.32 23.90
C LYS A 120 17.85 15.95 24.53
N VAL A 121 17.70 14.91 23.70
CA VAL A 121 17.33 13.54 24.15
C VAL A 121 18.48 12.57 23.89
N HIS A 122 19.09 12.64 22.71
CA HIS A 122 20.18 11.80 22.30
C HIS A 122 21.51 12.49 22.63
N ARG A 123 22.32 11.83 23.46
CA ARG A 123 23.71 12.19 23.70
C ARG A 123 24.63 11.06 23.23
N PRO A 124 25.82 11.39 22.69
CA PRO A 124 26.76 10.40 22.17
C PRO A 124 27.32 9.51 23.27
#